data_AF-W6TNH2-F1
#
_entry.id   AF-W6TNH2-F1
#
_cell.length_a   1.000
_cell.length_b   1.000
_cell.length_c   1.000
_cell.angle_alpha   90.00
_cell.angle_beta   90.00
_cell.angle_gamma   90.00
#
_symmetry.space_group_name_H-M   'P 1'
#
loop_
_entity.id
_entity.type
_entity.pdbx_description
1 polymer ?
#
loop_
_entity_poly.entity_id
_entity_poly.type
_entity_poly.pdbx_seq_one_letter_code
_entity_poly.pdbx_strand_id
1 'polypeptide(L)'
;MRKLFNTNFNNEGVHFMLLITRIAIAAFMLTHGLQKLPWLLAGGEIQFADPIGLGQTASLVLTVFAEVVCSVLVLLGLGTRFAVIPLIILMLVAALVIHAPDAFEKKELAFHYLLTYLFLLVAGPGKYSIDHLISRNMNGRRR
;
A
#
# COMPACT_ATOMS: atom_id res chain seq x y z
N MET A 1 21.23 27.52 17.41
CA MET A 1 21.55 26.76 16.18
C MET A 1 21.79 25.26 16.40
N ARG A 2 22.37 24.80 17.52
CA ARG A 2 22.62 23.34 17.79
C ARG A 2 21.39 22.42 17.79
N LYS A 3 20.17 22.94 18.05
CA LYS A 3 18.93 22.13 18.05
C LYS A 3 18.41 21.76 16.65
N LEU A 4 18.78 22.50 15.60
CA LEU A 4 18.32 22.24 14.22
C LEU A 4 19.00 21.03 13.58
N PHE A 5 20.24 20.73 13.99
CA PHE A 5 21.02 19.60 13.48
C PHE A 5 21.04 18.41 14.44
N ASN A 6 20.03 18.32 15.32
CA ASN A 6 19.92 17.20 16.25
C ASN A 6 19.35 15.98 15.52
N THR A 7 20.13 14.89 15.45
CA THR A 7 19.76 13.63 14.79
C THR A 7 19.12 12.62 15.73
N ASN A 8 18.84 13.00 16.99
CA ASN A 8 18.15 12.12 17.94
C ASN A 8 16.71 11.85 17.50
N PHE A 9 16.36 10.57 17.40
CA PHE A 9 15.02 10.13 17.06
C PHE A 9 14.09 10.18 18.28
N ASN A 10 12.92 10.81 18.11
CA ASN A 10 11.82 10.66 19.04
C ASN A 10 11.00 9.43 18.65
N ASN A 11 11.21 8.30 19.35
CA ASN A 11 10.58 7.01 19.03
C ASN A 11 9.04 7.09 18.97
N GLU A 12 8.40 7.84 19.88
CA GLU A 12 6.94 8.02 19.87
C GLU A 12 6.48 8.82 18.65
N GLY A 13 7.26 9.85 18.27
CA GLY A 13 7.03 10.64 17.05
C GLY A 13 7.16 9.80 15.78
N VAL A 14 8.15 8.89 15.71
CA VAL A 14 8.32 7.97 14.58
C VAL A 14 7.12 7.03 14.46
N HIS A 15 6.65 6.46 15.58
CA HIS A 15 5.46 5.60 15.56
C HIS A 15 4.19 6.33 15.16
N PHE A 16 4.04 7.60 15.58
CA PHE A 16 2.94 8.45 15.18
C PHE A 16 2.99 8.77 13.68
N MET A 17 4.16 9.12 13.16
CA MET A 17 4.33 9.35 11.71
C MET A 17 4.05 8.08 10.90
N LEU A 18 4.48 6.89 11.36
CA LEU A 18 4.15 5.62 10.71
C LEU A 18 2.64 5.34 10.67
N LEU A 19 1.87 5.80 11.67
CA LEU A 19 0.41 5.72 11.63
C LEU A 19 -0.16 6.66 10.56
N ILE A 20 0.27 7.92 10.54
CA ILE A 20 -0.18 8.90 9.55
C ILE A 20 0.14 8.43 8.14
N THR A 21 1.38 7.97 7.88
CA THR A 21 1.80 7.47 6.58
C THR A 21 0.93 6.31 6.12
N ARG A 22 0.59 5.36 7.00
CA ARG A 22 -0.30 4.24 6.67
C ARG A 22 -1.71 4.72 6.32
N ILE A 23 -2.28 5.61 7.13
CA ILE A 23 -3.63 6.12 6.89
C ILE A 23 -3.68 6.90 5.57
N ALA A 24 -2.72 7.79 5.35
CA ALA A 24 -2.65 8.61 4.14
C ALA A 24 -2.49 7.76 2.89
N ILE A 25 -1.50 6.85 2.86
CA ILE A 25 -1.22 6.04 1.67
C ILE A 25 -2.36 5.06 1.37
N ALA A 26 -2.96 4.47 2.41
CA ALA A 26 -4.10 3.58 2.24
C ALA A 26 -5.34 4.34 1.75
N ALA A 27 -5.61 5.52 2.29
CA ALA A 27 -6.73 6.36 1.83
C ALA A 27 -6.55 6.78 0.36
N PHE A 28 -5.35 7.21 -0.04
CA PHE A 28 -5.07 7.57 -1.42
C PHE A 28 -5.23 6.37 -2.36
N MET A 29 -4.68 5.21 -2.01
CA MET A 29 -4.82 4.00 -2.82
C MET A 29 -6.26 3.50 -2.90
N LEU A 30 -7.04 3.65 -1.83
CA LEU A 30 -8.43 3.26 -1.79
C LEU A 30 -9.27 4.07 -2.78
N THR A 31 -8.92 5.33 -3.04
CA THR A 31 -9.63 6.12 -4.08
C THR A 31 -9.45 5.50 -5.47
N HIS A 32 -8.25 5.02 -5.80
CA HIS A 32 -7.98 4.30 -7.05
C HIS A 32 -8.73 2.97 -7.13
N GLY A 33 -8.76 2.19 -6.04
CA GLY A 33 -9.47 0.92 -6.00
C GLY A 33 -11.00 1.08 -6.08
N LEU A 34 -11.56 2.08 -5.40
CA LEU A 34 -12.99 2.38 -5.43
C LEU A 34 -13.47 2.86 -6.79
N GLN A 35 -12.63 3.55 -7.56
CA GLN A 35 -12.95 3.93 -8.95
C GLN A 35 -13.06 2.73 -9.89
N LYS A 36 -12.34 1.62 -9.60
CA LYS A 36 -12.36 0.40 -10.41
C LYS A 36 -13.43 -0.60 -9.99
N LEU A 37 -13.97 -0.46 -8.77
CA LEU A 37 -15.01 -1.34 -8.23
C LEU A 37 -16.27 -1.40 -9.12
N PRO A 38 -16.80 -0.27 -9.64
CA PRO A 38 -17.96 -0.28 -10.54
C PRO A 38 -17.71 -1.04 -11.84
N TRP A 39 -16.48 -1.00 -12.37
CA TRP A 39 -16.14 -1.75 -13.59
C TRP A 39 -16.23 -3.26 -13.38
N LEU A 40 -15.96 -3.73 -12.16
CA LEU A 40 -16.10 -5.13 -11.79
C LEU A 40 -17.57 -5.52 -11.52
N LEU A 41 -18.36 -4.63 -10.92
CA LEU A 41 -19.73 -4.92 -10.50
C LEU A 41 -20.80 -4.66 -11.58
N ALA A 42 -20.52 -3.78 -12.55
CA ALA A 42 -21.49 -3.40 -13.59
C ALA A 42 -21.68 -4.46 -14.68
N GLY A 43 -20.82 -5.48 -14.75
CA GLY A 43 -20.98 -6.63 -15.67
C GLY A 43 -20.90 -6.29 -17.17
N GLY A 44 -20.45 -5.09 -17.54
CA GLY A 44 -20.24 -4.67 -18.93
C GLY A 44 -18.89 -5.11 -19.49
N GLU A 45 -18.56 -4.64 -20.70
CA GLU A 45 -17.23 -4.88 -21.30
C GLU A 45 -16.13 -4.26 -20.44
N ILE A 46 -15.27 -5.11 -19.89
CA ILE A 46 -14.15 -4.69 -19.04
C ILE A 46 -13.02 -4.19 -19.94
N GLN A 47 -12.95 -2.89 -20.19
CA GLN A 47 -11.78 -2.26 -20.80
C GLN A 47 -10.70 -2.03 -19.74
N PHE A 48 -10.06 -3.12 -19.31
CA PHE A 48 -8.90 -3.07 -18.44
C PHE A 48 -7.65 -3.50 -19.18
N ALA A 49 -6.52 -2.86 -18.86
CA ALA A 49 -5.23 -3.26 -19.41
C ALA A 49 -4.89 -4.67 -18.89
N ASP A 50 -4.47 -5.55 -19.79
CA ASP A 50 -4.00 -6.89 -19.43
C ASP A 50 -2.49 -7.01 -19.67
N PRO A 51 -1.66 -6.43 -18.79
CA PRO A 51 -0.21 -6.38 -18.99
C PRO A 51 0.48 -7.75 -18.90
N ILE A 52 -0.15 -8.74 -18.27
CA ILE A 52 0.43 -10.07 -18.02
C ILE A 52 -0.18 -11.15 -18.94
N GLY A 53 -1.24 -10.83 -19.68
CA GLY A 53 -1.93 -11.77 -20.56
C GLY A 53 -2.79 -12.79 -19.79
N LEU A 54 -3.28 -12.44 -18.60
CA LEU A 54 -4.09 -13.31 -17.73
C LEU A 54 -5.60 -13.21 -18.04
N GLY A 55 -5.98 -12.31 -18.94
CA GLY A 55 -7.34 -11.89 -19.22
C GLY A 55 -7.69 -10.59 -18.48
N GLN A 56 -8.46 -9.73 -19.15
CA GLN A 56 -8.86 -8.41 -18.64
C GLN A 56 -9.61 -8.51 -17.30
N THR A 57 -10.48 -9.51 -17.16
CA THR A 57 -11.24 -9.74 -15.93
C THR A 57 -10.35 -10.17 -14.77
N ALA A 58 -9.41 -11.09 -15.00
CA ALA A 58 -8.50 -11.57 -13.95
C ALA A 58 -7.55 -10.46 -13.49
N SER A 59 -6.99 -9.69 -14.43
CA SER A 59 -6.16 -8.53 -14.16
C SER A 59 -6.92 -7.44 -13.39
N LEU A 60 -8.19 -7.19 -13.71
CA LEU A 60 -9.03 -6.26 -12.95
C LEU A 60 -9.30 -6.75 -11.53
N VAL A 61 -9.68 -8.03 -11.35
CA VAL A 61 -9.96 -8.62 -10.03
C VAL A 61 -8.73 -8.55 -9.13
N LEU A 62 -7.57 -8.95 -9.64
CA LEU A 62 -6.31 -8.87 -8.90
C LEU A 62 -5.94 -7.44 -8.53
N THR A 63 -6.18 -6.50 -9.44
CA THR A 63 -5.92 -5.08 -9.19
C THR A 63 -6.82 -4.52 -8.11
N VAL A 64 -8.12 -4.76 -8.19
CA VAL A 64 -9.10 -4.32 -7.19
C VAL A 64 -8.83 -4.98 -5.84
N PHE A 65 -8.47 -6.26 -5.82
CA PHE A 65 -8.09 -6.96 -4.60
C PHE A 65 -6.87 -6.32 -3.93
N ALA A 66 -5.82 -6.03 -4.71
CA ALA A 66 -4.65 -5.34 -4.18
C ALA A 66 -5.03 -3.94 -3.67
N GLU A 67 -5.67 -3.11 -4.49
CA GLU A 67 -5.93 -1.70 -4.16
C GLU A 67 -6.97 -1.48 -3.07
N VAL A 68 -7.94 -2.38 -2.91
CA VAL A 68 -8.99 -2.25 -1.90
C VAL A 68 -8.67 -3.09 -0.67
N VAL A 69 -8.55 -4.40 -0.84
CA VAL A 69 -8.39 -5.31 0.30
C VAL A 69 -7.03 -5.09 0.96
N CYS A 70 -5.94 -5.02 0.19
CA CYS A 70 -4.62 -4.84 0.80
C CYS A 70 -4.45 -3.43 1.37
N SER A 71 -5.02 -2.39 0.75
CA SER A 71 -5.01 -1.04 1.33
C SER A 71 -5.78 -0.97 2.66
N VAL A 72 -6.92 -1.65 2.79
CA VAL A 72 -7.65 -1.75 4.07
C VAL A 72 -6.82 -2.50 5.11
N LEU A 73 -6.13 -3.57 4.74
CA LEU A 73 -5.22 -4.28 5.66
C LEU A 73 -4.06 -3.38 6.11
N VAL A 74 -3.47 -2.60 5.20
CA VAL A 74 -2.43 -1.61 5.53
C VAL A 74 -2.97 -0.52 6.47
N LEU A 75 -4.18 -0.02 6.21
CA LEU A 75 -4.87 0.98 7.04
C LEU A 75 -5.06 0.47 8.47
N LEU A 76 -5.58 -0.74 8.62
CA LEU A 76 -5.78 -1.40 9.91
C LEU A 76 -4.46 -1.77 10.61
N GLY A 77 -3.38 -1.85 9.84
CA GLY A 77 -2.10 -2.31 10.37
C GLY A 77 -2.09 -3.80 10.68
N LEU A 78 -2.85 -4.59 9.91
CA LEU A 78 -2.93 -6.04 10.07
C LEU A 78 -2.11 -6.72 8.96
N GLY A 79 -1.07 -7.45 9.34
CA GLY A 79 -0.17 -8.12 8.43
C GLY A 79 0.45 -7.17 7.41
N THR A 80 0.82 -5.95 7.81
CA THR A 80 1.15 -4.87 6.86
C THR A 80 2.20 -5.33 5.87
N ARG A 81 3.28 -5.98 6.32
CA ARG A 81 4.35 -6.48 5.46
C ARG A 81 3.85 -7.39 4.33
N PHE A 82 2.88 -8.25 4.62
CA PHE A 82 2.27 -9.11 3.62
C PHE A 82 1.30 -8.34 2.71
N ALA A 83 0.51 -7.43 3.28
CA ALA A 83 -0.42 -6.60 2.52
C ALA A 83 0.29 -5.65 1.55
N VAL A 84 1.50 -5.19 1.86
CA VAL A 84 2.24 -4.31 0.94
C VAL A 84 2.83 -5.04 -0.27
N ILE A 85 3.07 -6.36 -0.19
CA ILE A 85 3.70 -7.11 -1.29
C ILE A 85 2.85 -7.05 -2.58
N PRO A 86 1.54 -7.38 -2.56
CA PRO A 86 0.68 -7.23 -3.74
C PRO A 86 0.66 -5.80 -4.29
N LEU A 87 0.65 -4.79 -3.41
CA LEU A 87 0.65 -3.38 -3.80
C LEU A 87 1.96 -2.97 -4.50
N ILE A 88 3.10 -3.47 -4.03
CA ILE A 88 4.43 -3.26 -4.65
C ILE A 88 4.45 -3.85 -6.05
N ILE A 89 4.01 -5.10 -6.21
CA ILE A 89 3.97 -5.79 -7.51
C ILE A 89 3.08 -5.01 -8.47
N LEU A 90 1.91 -4.57 -8.01
CA LEU A 90 0.97 -3.81 -8.83
C LEU A 90 1.55 -2.47 -9.31
N MET A 91 2.25 -1.74 -8.43
CA MET A 91 2.91 -0.49 -8.82
C MET A 91 4.08 -0.73 -9.80
N LEU A 92 4.83 -1.82 -9.64
CA LEU A 92 5.89 -2.20 -10.59
C LEU A 92 5.33 -2.53 -11.97
N VAL A 93 4.27 -3.32 -12.04
CA VAL A 93 3.60 -3.66 -13.30
C VAL A 93 3.01 -2.40 -13.94
N ALA A 94 2.38 -1.52 -13.16
CA ALA A 94 1.85 -0.26 -13.66
C ALA A 94 2.95 0.65 -14.23
N ALA A 95 4.07 0.83 -13.51
CA ALA A 95 5.15 1.72 -13.95
C ALA A 95 5.96 1.16 -15.13
N LEU A 96 6.29 -0.14 -15.10
CA LEU A 96 7.23 -0.76 -16.03
C LEU A 96 6.57 -1.42 -17.25
N VAL A 97 5.30 -1.82 -17.14
CA VAL A 97 4.58 -2.51 -18.22
C VAL A 97 3.53 -1.62 -18.83
N ILE A 98 2.59 -1.09 -18.03
CA ILE A 98 1.48 -0.27 -18.54
C ILE A 98 2.00 1.07 -19.03
N HIS A 99 2.77 1.77 -18.19
CA HIS A 99 3.32 3.07 -18.51
C HIS A 99 4.68 3.00 -19.18
N ALA A 100 5.20 1.83 -19.57
CA ALA A 100 6.50 1.71 -20.23
C ALA A 100 6.75 2.76 -21.36
N PRO A 101 5.80 2.99 -22.29
CA PRO A 101 5.97 3.98 -23.36
C PRO A 101 5.70 5.43 -22.93
N ASP A 102 5.11 5.66 -21.76
CA ASP A 102 4.77 7.00 -21.29
C ASP A 102 5.99 7.78 -20.75
N ALA A 103 5.88 9.11 -20.77
CA ALA A 103 6.83 10.01 -20.16
C ALA A 103 6.94 9.80 -18.63
N PHE A 104 8.09 10.22 -18.06
CA PHE A 104 8.38 10.02 -16.64
C PHE A 104 7.33 10.65 -15.72
N GLU A 105 6.69 11.76 -16.13
CA GLU A 105 5.64 12.45 -15.38
C GLU A 105 4.48 11.52 -14.98
N LYS A 106 4.07 10.60 -15.86
CA LYS A 106 3.00 9.63 -15.53
C LYS A 106 3.49 8.47 -14.65
N LYS A 107 4.79 8.18 -14.68
CA LYS A 107 5.42 7.10 -13.88
C LYS A 107 5.74 7.54 -12.46
N GLU A 108 5.96 8.84 -12.25
CA GLU A 108 6.37 9.42 -10.97
C GLU A 108 5.42 9.01 -9.82
N LEU A 109 4.11 9.09 -10.04
CA LEU A 109 3.09 8.67 -9.06
C LEU A 109 3.25 7.20 -8.67
N ALA A 110 3.40 6.30 -9.64
CA ALA A 110 3.58 4.87 -9.36
C ALA A 110 4.87 4.60 -8.58
N PHE A 111 5.97 5.30 -8.90
CA PHE A 111 7.22 5.22 -8.14
C PHE A 111 7.10 5.80 -6.73
N HIS A 112 6.29 6.84 -6.53
CA HIS A 112 6.06 7.44 -5.22
C HIS A 112 5.32 6.48 -4.28
N TYR A 113 4.27 5.82 -4.79
CA TYR A 113 3.58 4.75 -4.06
C TYR A 113 4.52 3.58 -3.78
N LEU A 114 5.28 3.13 -4.78
CA LEU A 114 6.26 2.06 -4.63
C LEU A 114 7.28 2.36 -3.52
N LEU A 115 7.84 3.58 -3.49
CA LEU A 115 8.81 3.99 -2.48
C LEU A 115 8.18 3.98 -1.08
N THR A 116 6.96 4.50 -0.95
CA THR A 116 6.23 4.51 0.32
C THR A 116 5.92 3.10 0.81
N TYR A 117 5.57 2.21 -0.10
CA TYR A 117 5.31 0.81 0.19
C TYR A 117 6.56 0.03 0.59
N LEU A 118 7.69 0.26 -0.08
CA LEU A 118 8.99 -0.28 0.33
C LEU A 118 9.40 0.24 1.71
N PHE A 119 9.16 1.52 1.99
CA PHE A 119 9.37 2.08 3.31
C PHE A 119 8.52 1.37 4.38
N LEU A 120 7.23 1.13 4.13
CA LEU A 120 6.35 0.40 5.05
C LEU A 120 6.74 -1.08 5.20
N LEU A 121 7.27 -1.71 4.15
CA LEU A 121 7.77 -3.09 4.20
C LEU A 121 8.95 -3.21 5.18
N VAL A 122 9.89 -2.26 5.11
CA VAL A 122 11.09 -2.23 5.96
C VAL A 122 10.78 -1.73 7.37
N ALA A 123 10.15 -0.57 7.50
CA ALA A 123 9.81 0.05 8.78
C ALA A 123 8.78 -0.77 9.58
N GLY A 124 7.90 -1.49 8.88
CA GLY A 124 6.84 -2.30 9.47
C GLY A 124 5.63 -1.48 9.95
N PRO A 125 4.70 -2.14 10.68
CA PRO A 125 3.40 -1.56 11.03
C PRO A 125 3.43 -0.50 12.14
N GLY A 126 4.51 -0.39 12.93
CA GLY A 126 4.60 0.55 14.05
C GLY A 126 3.74 0.17 15.27
N LYS A 127 3.84 0.95 16.36
CA LYS A 127 3.20 0.70 17.66
C LYS A 127 1.66 0.79 17.63
N TYR A 128 1.12 1.68 16.79
CA TYR A 128 -0.33 1.88 16.61
C TYR A 128 -0.90 0.95 15.54
N SER A 129 -0.63 -0.35 15.63
CA SER A 129 -1.10 -1.34 14.68
C SER A 129 -1.81 -2.49 15.39
N ILE A 130 -2.76 -3.12 14.70
CA ILE A 130 -3.41 -4.32 15.22
C ILE A 130 -2.38 -5.45 15.38
N ASP A 131 -1.37 -5.53 14.51
CA ASP A 131 -0.23 -6.44 14.65
C ASP A 131 0.49 -6.28 16.00
N HIS A 132 0.72 -5.04 16.44
CA HIS A 132 1.34 -4.77 17.74
C HIS A 132 0.42 -5.16 18.91
N LEU A 133 -0.89 -4.92 18.79
CA LEU A 133 -1.87 -5.30 19.82
C LEU A 133 -1.97 -6.83 19.98
N ILE A 134 -1.99 -7.57 18.87
CA ILE A 134 -2.02 -9.04 18.87
C ILE A 134 -0.73 -9.60 19.48
N SER A 135 0.44 -9.08 19.06
CA SER A 135 1.73 -9.50 19.62
C SER A 135 1.83 -9.25 21.13
N ARG A 136 1.32 -8.11 21.62
CA ARG A 136 1.26 -7.80 23.06
C ARG A 136 0.39 -8.79 23.83
N ASN A 137 -0.78 -9.13 23.30
CA ASN A 137 -1.70 -10.09 23.94
C ASN A 137 -1.17 -11.53 23.95
N MET A 138 -0.43 -11.95 22.92
CA MET A 138 0.19 -13.28 22.91
C MET A 138 1.33 -13.42 23.94
N ASN A 139 2.12 -12.36 24.13
CA ASN A 139 3.18 -12.37 25.14
C ASN A 139 2.62 -12.26 26.58
N GLY A 140 1.47 -11.62 26.77
CA GLY A 140 0.78 -11.56 28.07
C GLY A 140 0.14 -12.89 28.50
N ARG A 141 -0.22 -13.77 27.56
CA ARG A 141 -0.78 -15.11 27.84
C ARG A 141 0.26 -16.18 28.17
N ARG A 142 1.56 -15.87 28.04
CA ARG A 142 2.69 -16.78 28.33
C ARG A 142 3.38 -16.49 29.68
N ARG A 143 2.85 -15.56 30.48
CA ARG A 143 3.25 -15.30 31.87
C ARG A 143 2.11 -15.68 32.79
#